data_AF-A0A536UGR3-F1
#
_entry.id   AF-A0A536UGR3-F1
#
_cell.length_a   1.000
_cell.length_b   1.000
_cell.length_c   1.000
_cell.angle_alpha   90.00
_cell.angle_beta   90.00
_cell.angle_gamma   90.00
#
_symmetry.space_group_name_H-M   'P 1'
#
loop_
_entity.id
_entity.type
_entity.pdbx_description
1 polymer ?
#
loop_
_entity_poly.entity_id
_entity_poly.type
_entity_poly.pdbx_seq_one_letter_code
_entity_poly.pdbx_strand_id
1 'polypeptide(L)'
;KNHPWRDWEHEEAHASARLPGAQSRWSGGKDLSWQPLRIERVCEVKYDHLQGDRFRHATHFLRWRPDKPPADCRYDQLEVTAPYELKKVFSAKRV
;
A
#
# COMPACT_ATOMS: atom_id res chain seq x y z
N LYS A 1 9.69 -5.85 18.93
CA LYS A 1 11.03 -5.74 19.56
C LYS A 1 12.14 -5.55 18.53
N ASN A 2 12.43 -6.47 17.60
CA ASN A 2 13.45 -6.25 16.54
C ASN A 2 12.84 -6.12 15.13
N HIS A 3 11.77 -5.32 14.99
CA HIS A 3 11.20 -5.08 13.67
C HIS A 3 12.08 -4.08 12.91
N PRO A 4 12.41 -4.31 11.62
CA PRO A 4 13.27 -3.40 10.86
C PRO A 4 12.79 -1.95 10.80
N TRP A 5 11.48 -1.74 10.97
CA TRP A 5 10.82 -0.43 10.92
C TRP A 5 10.14 -0.08 12.25
N ARG A 6 10.73 -0.47 13.38
CA ARG A 6 10.12 -0.38 14.72
C ARG A 6 9.88 1.04 15.22
N ASP A 7 10.32 2.07 14.51
CA ASP A 7 10.28 3.46 14.96
C ASP A 7 8.86 3.95 15.30
N TRP A 8 7.82 3.33 14.74
CA TRP A 8 6.42 3.59 15.11
C TRP A 8 6.12 3.37 16.61
N GLU A 9 6.91 2.54 17.30
CA GLU A 9 6.80 2.31 18.75
C GLU A 9 7.14 3.59 19.56
N HIS A 10 7.90 4.53 18.98
CA HIS A 10 8.38 5.74 19.64
C HIS A 10 7.55 6.96 19.24
N GLU A 11 7.00 7.68 20.22
CA GLU A 11 6.14 8.85 19.99
C GLU A 11 6.84 9.94 19.17
N GLU A 12 8.12 10.18 19.43
CA GLU A 12 8.96 11.18 18.74
C GLU A 12 9.05 10.94 17.23
N ALA A 13 9.02 9.68 16.78
CA ALA A 13 9.14 9.34 15.36
C ALA A 13 7.92 9.80 14.54
N HIS A 14 6.75 9.93 15.19
CA HIS A 14 5.52 10.42 14.57
C HIS A 14 5.55 11.92 14.28
N ALA A 15 6.48 12.68 14.88
CA ALA A 15 6.65 14.10 14.58
C ALA A 15 7.27 14.33 13.18
N SER A 16 8.15 13.42 12.74
CA SER A 16 8.88 13.54 11.48
C SER A 16 8.29 12.73 10.32
N ALA A 17 7.44 11.74 10.60
CA ALA A 17 6.93 10.82 9.58
C ALA A 17 5.51 10.34 9.88
N ARG A 18 4.78 9.95 8.82
CA ARG A 18 3.48 9.29 8.94
C ARG A 18 3.67 7.80 9.17
N LEU A 19 3.63 7.38 10.43
CA LEU A 19 3.81 6.00 10.85
C LEU A 19 2.47 5.37 11.30
N PRO A 20 2.32 4.03 11.24
CA PRO A 20 1.12 3.35 11.74
C PRO A 20 0.87 3.64 13.23
N GLY A 21 -0.40 3.76 13.61
CA GLY A 21 -0.82 4.05 14.98
C GLY A 21 -0.78 5.53 15.39
N ALA A 22 -0.31 6.42 14.51
CA ALA A 22 -0.35 7.87 14.75
C ALA A 22 -1.78 8.37 14.96
N GLN A 23 -1.96 9.20 15.99
CA GLN A 23 -3.22 9.91 16.22
C GLN A 23 -3.43 11.01 15.17
N SER A 24 -4.68 11.27 14.80
CA SER A 24 -5.06 12.34 13.88
C SER A 24 -6.28 13.09 14.40
N ARG A 25 -6.53 14.29 13.87
CA ARG A 25 -7.72 15.09 14.21
C ARG A 25 -9.05 14.37 13.95
N TRP A 26 -9.05 13.32 13.12
CA TRP A 26 -10.23 12.51 12.80
C TRP A 26 -10.31 11.21 13.59
N SER A 27 -9.31 10.90 14.43
CA SER A 27 -9.28 9.65 15.19
C SER A 27 -10.40 9.60 16.24
N GLY A 28 -10.84 10.75 16.77
CA GLY A 28 -12.04 10.85 17.60
C GLY A 28 -12.01 9.97 18.85
N GLY A 29 -10.83 9.83 19.48
CA GLY A 29 -10.64 9.01 20.69
C GLY A 29 -10.65 7.48 20.44
N LYS A 30 -10.62 7.03 19.19
CA LYS A 30 -10.49 5.60 18.87
C LYS A 30 -9.14 5.05 19.33
N ASP A 31 -9.16 3.79 19.74
CA ASP A 31 -7.93 3.03 19.88
C ASP A 31 -7.30 2.82 18.49
N LEU A 32 -6.06 3.28 18.35
CA LEU A 32 -5.25 3.14 17.14
C LEU A 32 -3.99 2.31 17.43
N SER A 33 -4.04 1.46 18.45
CA SER A 33 -2.96 0.51 18.74
C SER A 33 -2.58 -0.26 17.46
N TRP A 34 -1.29 -0.20 17.14
CA TRP A 34 -0.74 -0.85 15.96
C TRP A 34 0.06 -2.07 16.39
N GLN A 35 -0.18 -3.21 15.72
CA GLN A 35 0.56 -4.43 15.93
C GLN A 35 1.16 -4.88 14.59
N PRO A 36 2.49 -4.94 14.45
CA PRO A 36 3.11 -5.43 13.23
C PRO A 36 2.79 -6.91 13.05
N LEU A 37 2.45 -7.29 11.83
CA LEU A 37 2.17 -8.66 11.43
C LEU A 37 3.42 -9.29 10.81
N ARG A 38 3.60 -10.60 11.01
CA ARG A 38 4.64 -11.37 10.31
C ARG A 38 4.24 -11.57 8.85
N ILE A 39 5.20 -11.46 7.94
CA ILE A 39 4.98 -11.58 6.48
C ILE A 39 4.89 -13.06 6.09
N GLU A 40 3.81 -13.72 6.51
CA GLU A 40 3.65 -15.19 6.40
C GLU A 40 2.47 -15.63 5.53
N ARG A 41 1.63 -14.70 5.08
CA ARG A 41 0.40 -15.01 4.33
C ARG A 41 0.24 -14.06 3.15
N VAL A 42 -0.29 -14.60 2.07
CA VAL A 42 -0.61 -13.85 0.85
C VAL A 42 -2.12 -13.83 0.67
N CYS A 43 -2.68 -12.68 0.32
CA CYS A 43 -4.07 -12.54 -0.09
C CYS A 43 -4.14 -12.01 -1.52
N GLU A 44 -5.24 -12.35 -2.18
CA GLU A 44 -5.62 -11.78 -3.46
C GLU A 44 -6.55 -10.61 -3.22
N VAL A 45 -6.31 -9.51 -3.93
CA VAL A 45 -7.12 -8.30 -3.83
C VAL A 45 -7.56 -7.84 -5.21
N LYS A 46 -8.75 -7.25 -5.29
CA LYS A 46 -9.17 -6.43 -6.42
C LYS A 46 -8.82 -4.97 -6.11
N TYR A 47 -8.24 -4.28 -7.08
CA TYR A 47 -7.92 -2.87 -6.99
C TYR A 47 -8.32 -2.15 -8.29
N ASP A 48 -8.50 -0.83 -8.20
CA ASP A 48 -8.82 0.03 -9.33
C ASP A 48 -7.53 0.59 -9.96
N HIS A 49 -6.78 1.38 -9.20
CA HIS A 49 -5.52 1.94 -9.68
C HIS A 49 -4.48 2.12 -8.56
N LEU A 50 -3.23 2.32 -8.98
CA LEU A 50 -2.12 2.69 -8.11
C LEU A 50 -1.89 4.20 -8.16
N GLN A 51 -1.63 4.80 -7.01
CA GLN A 51 -1.07 6.14 -6.88
C GLN A 51 0.36 6.01 -6.34
N GLY A 52 1.33 6.01 -7.25
CA GLY A 52 2.71 5.65 -6.91
C GLY A 52 2.80 4.18 -6.54
N ASP A 53 3.24 3.91 -5.32
CA ASP A 53 3.43 2.57 -4.72
C ASP A 53 2.23 2.09 -3.88
N ARG A 54 1.10 2.81 -3.91
CA ARG A 54 -0.07 2.50 -3.08
C ARG A 54 -1.33 2.33 -3.90
N PHE A 55 -2.20 1.41 -3.48
CA PHE A 55 -3.55 1.34 -4.02
C PHE A 55 -4.34 2.60 -3.69
N ARG A 56 -5.12 3.06 -4.67
CA ARG A 56 -6.01 4.20 -4.53
C ARG A 56 -7.41 3.79 -4.98
N HIS A 57 -8.39 4.30 -4.25
CA HIS A 57 -9.76 3.76 -4.18
C HIS A 57 -9.77 2.35 -3.58
N ALA A 58 -10.73 2.07 -2.70
CA ALA A 58 -10.69 0.95 -1.77
C ALA A 58 -10.26 -0.39 -2.44
N THR A 59 -9.30 -1.07 -1.84
CA THR A 59 -8.91 -2.42 -2.24
C THR A 59 -9.83 -3.44 -1.59
N HIS A 60 -10.35 -4.35 -2.40
CA HIS A 60 -11.24 -5.39 -1.91
C HIS A 60 -10.48 -6.69 -1.73
N PHE A 61 -10.49 -7.22 -0.50
CA PHE A 61 -10.04 -8.57 -0.24
C PHE A 61 -10.91 -9.57 -1.01
N LEU A 62 -10.29 -10.48 -1.74
CA LEU A 62 -10.99 -11.55 -2.45
C LEU A 62 -10.85 -12.87 -1.70
N ARG A 63 -9.62 -13.33 -1.48
CA ARG A 63 -9.34 -14.62 -0.85
C ARG A 63 -7.90 -14.74 -0.35
N TRP A 64 -7.67 -15.68 0.55
CA TRP A 64 -6.31 -16.12 0.91
C TRP A 64 -5.70 -16.96 -0.21
N ARG A 65 -4.38 -16.86 -0.37
CA ARG A 65 -3.55 -17.61 -1.32
C ARG A 65 -2.52 -18.45 -0.58
N PRO A 66 -2.95 -19.53 0.11
CA PRO A 66 -2.00 -20.42 0.79
C PRO A 66 -1.07 -21.14 -0.19
N ASP A 67 -1.44 -21.16 -1.47
CA ASP A 67 -0.66 -21.68 -2.60
C ASP A 67 0.50 -20.77 -3.03
N LYS A 68 0.59 -19.54 -2.51
CA LYS A 68 1.61 -18.55 -2.91
C LYS A 68 2.59 -18.28 -1.77
N PRO A 69 3.91 -18.40 -2.00
CA PRO A 69 4.90 -18.04 -0.99
C PRO A 69 4.94 -16.50 -0.82
N PRO A 70 5.11 -15.98 0.41
CA PRO A 70 5.15 -14.53 0.64
C PRO A 70 6.21 -13.78 -0.16
N ALA A 71 7.35 -14.41 -0.43
CA ALA A 71 8.44 -13.81 -1.21
C ALA A 71 8.08 -13.56 -2.70
N ASP A 72 7.04 -14.23 -3.20
CA ASP A 72 6.54 -14.02 -4.56
C ASP A 72 5.52 -12.89 -4.66
N CYS A 73 5.04 -12.33 -3.53
CA CYS A 73 4.16 -11.16 -3.54
C CYS A 73 4.99 -9.90 -3.82
N ARG A 74 5.00 -9.46 -5.08
CA ARG A 74 5.91 -8.40 -5.57
C ARG A 74 5.20 -7.41 -6.48
N TYR A 75 5.77 -6.20 -6.61
CA TYR A 75 5.21 -5.13 -7.43
C TYR A 75 5.18 -5.43 -8.93
N ASP A 76 6.00 -6.37 -9.41
CA ASP A 76 6.00 -6.82 -10.81
C ASP A 76 4.70 -7.56 -11.22
N GLN A 77 3.86 -7.92 -10.25
CA GLN A 77 2.54 -8.53 -10.47
C GLN A 77 1.44 -7.50 -10.78
N LEU A 78 1.70 -6.22 -10.50
CA LEU A 78 0.69 -5.18 -10.65
C LEU A 78 0.67 -4.72 -12.10
N GLU A 79 -0.47 -4.86 -12.75
CA GLU A 79 -0.69 -4.31 -14.07
C GLU A 79 -0.73 -2.79 -13.98
N VAL A 80 0.21 -2.13 -14.67
CA VAL A 80 0.15 -0.68 -14.93
C VAL A 80 -0.48 -0.49 -16.29
N THR A 81 -1.78 -0.23 -16.32
CA THR A 81 -2.47 0.13 -17.57
C THR A 81 -1.90 1.44 -18.07
N ALA A 82 -1.14 1.40 -19.16
CA ALA A 82 -0.70 2.62 -19.84
C ALA A 82 -1.95 3.43 -20.24
N PRO A 83 -2.06 4.72 -19.87
CA PRO A 83 -3.22 5.51 -20.25
C PRO A 83 -3.32 5.56 -21.77
N TYR A 84 -4.34 4.91 -22.33
CA TYR A 84 -4.55 4.80 -23.78
C TYR A 84 -4.53 6.18 -24.47
N GLU A 85 -5.14 7.18 -23.83
CA GLU A 85 -5.22 8.56 -24.32
C GLU A 85 -3.86 9.26 -24.38
N LEU A 86 -2.92 8.98 -23.47
CA LEU A 86 -1.60 9.61 -23.49
C LEU A 86 -0.78 9.16 -24.71
N LYS A 87 -0.91 7.89 -25.12
CA LYS A 87 -0.25 7.41 -26.35
C LYS A 87 -0.78 8.13 -27.60
N LYS A 88 -2.07 8.49 -27.64
CA LYS A 88 -2.64 9.30 -28.73
C LYS A 88 -2.12 10.74 -28.69
N VAL A 89 -2.09 11.36 -27.53
CA VAL A 89 -1.62 12.75 -27.36
C VAL A 89 -0.13 12.89 -27.74
N PHE A 90 0.72 11.95 -27.33
CA PHE A 90 2.17 12.00 -27.61
C PHE A 90 2.57 11.42 -28.97
N SER A 91 1.67 10.77 -29.71
CA SER A 91 1.94 10.28 -31.08
C SER A 91 1.56 11.29 -32.17
N ALA A 92 0.90 12.39 -31.81
CA ALA A 92 0.67 13.49 -32.73
C ALA A 92 2.00 14.22 -33.02
N LYS A 93 2.58 13.97 -34.20
CA LYS A 93 3.69 14.76 -34.74
C LYS A 93 3.30 16.24 -34.73
N ARG A 94 4.15 17.11 -34.17
CA ARG A 94 4.02 18.57 -34.38
C ARG A 94 4.10 18.82 -35.90
N VAL A 95 3.03 19.38 -36.44
CA VAL A 95 2.99 20.03 -37.76
C VAL A 95 3.62 21.40 -37.63
#